data_AF-A0AAJ2RD28-F1
#
_entry.id   AF-A0AAJ2RD28-F1
#
_cell.length_a   1.000
_cell.length_b   1.000
_cell.length_c   1.000
_cell.angle_alpha   90.00
_cell.angle_beta   90.00
_cell.angle_gamma   90.00
#
_symmetry.space_group_name_H-M   'P 1'
#
loop_
_entity.id
_entity.type
_entity.pdbx_description
1 polymer ?
#
loop_
_entity_poly.entity_id
_entity_poly.type
_entity_poly.pdbx_seq_one_letter_code
_entity_poly.pdbx_strand_id
1 'polypeptide(L)' 'MKKRLKYALIDLVFELIPMMAIIAIAIFSVSFFPDHWHYITGVGIVVVFILFWKLAKKPW' A
#
# COMPACT_ATOMS: atom_id res chain seq x y z
N MET A 1 28.82 -2.86 4.72
CA MET A 1 27.74 -3.76 4.27
C MET A 1 26.44 -3.62 5.07
N LYS A 2 26.45 -3.60 6.42
CA LYS A 2 25.23 -3.48 7.26
C LYS A 2 24.29 -2.32 6.88
N LYS A 3 24.82 -1.13 6.55
CA LYS A 3 23.98 0.03 6.16
C LYS A 3 23.26 -0.18 4.82
N ARG A 4 23.91 -0.73 3.79
CA ARG A 4 23.29 -0.99 2.48
C ARG A 4 22.16 -2.02 2.58
N LEU A 5 22.35 -3.07 3.38
CA LEU A 5 21.32 -4.07 3.64
C LEU A 5 20.10 -3.47 4.35
N LYS A 6 20.31 -2.54 5.30
CA LYS A 6 19.23 -1.84 6.00
C LYS A 6 18.39 -0.98 5.04
N TYR A 7 19.02 -0.23 4.14
CA TYR A 7 18.29 0.58 3.14
C TYR A 7 17.53 -0.30 2.14
N ALA A 8 18.14 -1.39 1.65
CA ALA A 8 17.46 -2.33 0.76
C ALA A 8 16.24 -3.00 1.42
N LEU A 9 16.31 -3.32 2.72
CA LEU A 9 15.17 -3.85 3.48
C LEU A 9 14.07 -2.80 3.65
N ILE A 10 14.43 -1.54 3.89
CA ILE A 10 13.46 -0.45 3.98
C ILE A 10 12.77 -0.28 2.63
N ASP A 11 13.52 -0.18 1.52
CA ASP A 11 12.95 -0.05 0.18
C ASP A 11 12.00 -1.21 -0.15
N LEU A 12 12.42 -2.45 0.13
CA LEU A 12 11.60 -3.64 -0.08
C LEU A 12 10.28 -3.59 0.72
N VAL A 13 10.34 -3.15 1.97
CA VAL A 13 9.16 -3.01 2.83
C VAL A 13 8.24 -1.90 2.33
N PHE A 14 8.80 -0.77 1.89
CA PHE A 14 8.05 0.33 1.31
C PHE A 14 7.42 -0.05 -0.04
N GLU A 15 7.99 -0.98 -0.81
CA GLU A 15 7.35 -1.51 -2.03
C GLU A 15 6.25 -2.54 -1.74
N LEU A 16 6.47 -3.46 -0.80
CA LEU A 16 5.54 -4.56 -0.52
C LEU A 16 4.29 -4.12 0.26
N ILE A 17 4.43 -3.22 1.23
CA ILE A 17 3.29 -2.76 2.06
C ILE A 17 2.14 -2.19 1.22
N PRO A 18 2.33 -1.23 0.30
CA PRO A 18 1.23 -0.68 -0.48
C PRO A 18 0.60 -1.72 -1.40
N MET A 19 1.38 -2.63 -1.97
CA MET A 19 0.86 -3.74 -2.77
C MET A 19 -0.07 -4.64 -1.94
N MET A 20 0.38 -5.07 -0.76
CA MET A 20 -0.41 -5.92 0.13
C MET A 20 -1.69 -5.22 0.63
N ALA A 21 -1.61 -3.91 0.89
CA ALA A 21 -2.77 -3.11 1.29
C ALA A 21 -3.82 -3.04 0.16
N ILE A 22 -3.41 -2.84 -1.09
CA ILE A 22 -4.33 -2.81 -2.24
C ILE A 22 -5.01 -4.17 -2.42
N ILE A 23 -4.26 -5.27 -2.32
CA ILE A 23 -4.80 -6.62 -2.43
C ILE A 23 -5.84 -6.88 -1.32
N ALA A 24 -5.52 -6.52 -0.08
CA ALA A 24 -6.44 -6.68 1.05
C ALA A 24 -7.73 -5.86 0.86
N ILE A 25 -7.63 -4.61 0.40
CA ILE A 25 -8.79 -3.77 0.09
C ILE A 25 -9.63 -4.40 -1.03
N ALA A 26 -9.01 -4.91 -2.08
CA ALA A 26 -9.72 -5.55 -3.19
C ALA A 26 -10.50 -6.78 -2.71
N ILE A 27 -9.86 -7.68 -1.97
CA ILE A 27 -10.49 -8.89 -1.42
C ILE A 27 -11.65 -8.52 -0.48
N PHE A 28 -11.43 -7.57 0.42
CA PHE A 28 -12.46 -7.09 1.33
C PHE A 28 -13.64 -6.47 0.57
N SER A 29 -13.36 -5.64 -0.43
CA SER A 29 -14.39 -4.96 -1.22
C SER A 29 -15.24 -5.95 -2.02
N VAL A 30 -14.63 -6.96 -2.64
CA VAL A 30 -15.35 -8.01 -3.35
C VAL A 30 -16.19 -8.86 -2.40
N SER A 31 -15.70 -9.13 -1.19
CA SER A 31 -16.38 -10.03 -0.22
C SER A 31 -17.58 -9.36 0.47
N PHE A 32 -17.50 -8.06 0.76
CA PHE A 32 -18.53 -7.35 1.54
C PHE A 32 -19.40 -6.41 0.69
N PHE A 33 -18.89 -5.93 -0.45
CA PHE A 33 -19.56 -4.94 -1.30
C PHE A 33 -19.48 -5.33 -2.79
N PRO A 34 -19.94 -6.52 -3.19
CA PRO A 34 -19.73 -7.08 -4.52
C PRO A 34 -20.30 -6.23 -5.67
N ASP A 35 -21.31 -5.39 -5.43
CA ASP A 35 -21.89 -4.53 -6.48
C ASP A 35 -21.07 -3.25 -6.71
N HIS A 36 -20.29 -2.81 -5.71
CA HIS A 36 -19.56 -1.53 -5.72
C HIS A 36 -18.05 -1.73 -5.55
N TRP A 37 -17.57 -2.97 -5.62
CA TRP A 37 -16.21 -3.35 -5.25
C TRP A 37 -15.14 -2.57 -6.02
N HIS A 38 -15.40 -2.28 -7.29
CA HIS A 38 -14.48 -1.58 -8.19
C HIS A 38 -14.31 -0.11 -7.79
N TYR A 39 -15.39 0.56 -7.35
CA TYR A 39 -15.30 1.93 -6.84
C TYR A 39 -14.54 1.98 -5.51
N ILE A 40 -14.86 1.08 -4.58
CA ILE A 40 -14.23 1.03 -3.26
C ILE A 40 -12.74 0.69 -3.40
N THR A 41 -12.40 -0.28 -4.25
CA THR A 41 -11.01 -0.65 -4.54
C THR A 41 -10.26 0.51 -5.20
N GLY A 42 -10.89 1.19 -6.18
CA GLY A 42 -10.30 2.36 -6.85
C GLY A 42 -9.99 3.51 -5.88
N VAL A 43 -10.95 3.87 -5.01
CA VAL A 43 -10.75 4.87 -3.96
C VAL A 43 -9.68 4.41 -2.96
N GLY A 44 -9.70 3.13 -2.59
CA GLY A 44 -8.72 2.54 -1.69
C GLY A 44 -7.29 2.62 -2.22
N ILE A 45 -7.08 2.36 -3.52
CA ILE A 45 -5.78 2.53 -4.19
C ILE A 45 -5.30 3.98 -4.04
N VAL A 46 -6.16 4.97 -4.36
CA VAL A 46 -5.81 6.39 -4.25
C VAL A 46 -5.42 6.76 -2.82
N VAL A 47 -6.19 6.29 -1.82
CA VAL A 47 -5.89 6.52 -0.40
C VAL A 47 -4.55 5.90 0.00
N VAL A 48 -4.27 4.66 -0.42
CA VAL A 48 -3.00 3.98 -0.13
C VAL A 48 -1.83 4.78 -0.72
N PHE A 49 -1.94 5.27 -1.96
CA PHE A 49 -0.90 6.10 -2.58
C PHE A 49 -0.68 7.44 -1.85
N ILE A 50 -1.75 8.10 -1.40
CA ILE A 50 -1.63 9.37 -0.64
C ILE A 50 -0.94 9.12 0.71
N LEU A 51 -1.34 8.07 1.43
CA LEU A 51 -0.73 7.71 2.71
C LEU A 51 0.74 7.32 2.52
N PHE A 52 1.03 6.56 1.47
CA PHE A 52 2.40 6.18 1.11
C PHE A 52 3.26 7.40 0.80
N TRP A 53 2.76 8.33 -0.03
CA TRP A 53 3.42 9.59 -0.34
C TRP A 53 3.72 10.40 0.93
N LYS A 54 2.75 10.47 1.84
CA LYS A 54 2.92 11.19 3.12
C LYS A 54 3.97 10.53 4.02
N LEU A 55 4.07 9.20 4.00
CA LEU A 55 5.09 8.45 4.74
C LEU A 55 6.48 8.56 4.10
N ALA A 56 6.57 8.57 2.77
CA ALA A 56 7.82 8.75 2.04
C ALA A 56 8.43 10.15 2.24
N LYS A 57 7.59 11.17 2.47
CA LYS A 57 8.04 12.53 2.80
C LYS A 57 8.60 12.70 4.22
N LYS A 58 8.41 11.72 5.11
CA LYS A 58 9.03 11.78 6.44
C LYS A 58 10.53 11.48 6.30
N PRO A 59 11.42 12.31 6.87
CA PRO A 59 12.83 11.99 6.93
C PRO A 59 13.01 10.85 7.93
N TRP A 60 13.22 9.63 7.43
CA TRP A 60 13.58 8.45 8.22
C TRP A 60 15.09 8.39 8.42
#